data_AF-A0ABD5ZJ08-F1
#
_entry.id   AF-A0ABD5ZJ08-F1
#
_cell.length_a   1.000
_cell.length_b   1.000
_cell.length_c   1.000
_cell.angle_alpha   90.00
_cell.angle_beta   90.00
_cell.angle_gamma   90.00
#
_symmetry.space_group_name_H-M   'P 1'
#
loop_
_entity.id
_entity.type
_entity.pdbx_description
1 polymer ?
#
loop_
_entity_poly.entity_id
_entity_poly.type
_entity_poly.pdbx_seq_one_letter_code
_entity_poly.pdbx_strand_id
1 'polypeptide(L)'
;MVSLESAVRQVGDFVVIALFFFGLLPIFAPLDLLLPALGYHPPVRLQYVVAGAVGALLLWLRPLRLRLVVRVWIVGLTMSVLATTLFIFFDLRGDPLGILAVWGVSVGLGLALAYPPLWKAAEARLRVE
;
A
#
# COMPACT_ATOMS: atom_id res chain seq x y z
N MET A 1 -26.74 -13.50 24.10
CA MET A 1 -26.55 -14.13 22.78
C MET A 1 -26.13 -13.04 21.81
N VAL A 2 -24.93 -13.15 21.23
CA VAL A 2 -24.49 -12.26 20.13
C VAL A 2 -25.50 -12.44 19.00
N SER A 3 -26.23 -11.40 18.61
CA SER A 3 -27.18 -11.51 17.49
C SER A 3 -26.40 -11.84 16.23
N LEU A 4 -26.96 -12.69 15.35
CA LEU A 4 -26.33 -13.06 14.08
C LEU A 4 -25.87 -11.83 13.27
N GLU A 5 -26.65 -10.75 13.34
CA GLU A 5 -26.35 -9.45 12.74
C GLU A 5 -25.06 -8.81 13.29
N SER A 6 -24.82 -8.89 14.59
CA SER A 6 -23.58 -8.39 15.20
C SER A 6 -22.36 -9.24 14.84
N ALA A 7 -22.53 -10.57 14.70
CA ALA A 7 -21.48 -11.47 14.26
C ALA A 7 -21.08 -11.20 12.79
N VAL A 8 -22.07 -11.05 11.90
CA VAL A 8 -21.84 -10.72 10.48
C VAL A 8 -21.11 -9.37 10.34
N ARG A 9 -21.49 -8.38 11.16
CA ARG A 9 -20.82 -7.07 11.17
C ARG A 9 -19.35 -7.15 11.61
N GLN A 10 -19.06 -7.90 12.67
CA GLN A 10 -17.68 -8.10 13.15
C GLN A 10 -16.81 -8.82 12.12
N VAL A 11 -17.35 -9.82 11.43
CA VAL A 11 -16.64 -10.52 10.34
C VAL A 11 -16.36 -9.56 9.18
N GLY A 12 -17.33 -8.73 8.80
CA GLY A 12 -17.15 -7.70 7.78
C GLY A 12 -16.04 -6.71 8.14
N ASP A 13 -16.04 -6.20 9.36
CA ASP A 13 -15.01 -5.27 9.85
C ASP A 13 -13.62 -5.93 9.88
N PHE A 14 -13.55 -7.19 10.31
CA PHE A 14 -12.31 -7.97 10.28
C PHE A 14 -11.77 -8.15 8.86
N VAL A 15 -12.62 -8.51 7.89
CA VAL A 15 -12.22 -8.66 6.48
C VAL A 15 -11.70 -7.34 5.92
N VAL A 16 -12.34 -6.22 6.25
CA VAL A 16 -11.91 -4.88 5.81
C VAL A 16 -10.52 -4.55 6.37
N ILE A 17 -10.28 -4.84 7.65
CA ILE A 17 -8.97 -4.65 8.30
C ILE A 17 -7.90 -5.55 7.66
N ALA A 18 -8.22 -6.82 7.43
CA ALA A 18 -7.32 -7.77 6.80
C ALA A 18 -6.94 -7.32 5.39
N LEU A 19 -7.93 -6.94 4.57
CA LEU A 19 -7.69 -6.42 3.21
C LEU A 19 -6.84 -5.15 3.26
N PHE A 20 -7.11 -4.24 4.18
CA PHE A 20 -6.30 -3.03 4.35
C PHE A 20 -4.85 -3.35 4.69
N PHE A 21 -4.62 -4.28 5.62
CA PHE A 21 -3.29 -4.75 5.99
C PHE A 21 -2.55 -5.37 4.79
N PHE A 22 -3.21 -6.26 4.04
CA PHE A 22 -2.62 -6.86 2.84
C PHE A 22 -2.30 -5.83 1.76
N GLY A 23 -3.11 -4.78 1.60
CA GLY A 23 -2.81 -3.69 0.69
C GLY A 23 -1.58 -2.86 1.10
N LEU A 24 -1.25 -2.79 2.40
CA LEU A 24 -0.06 -2.10 2.90
C LEU A 24 1.23 -2.90 2.71
N LEU A 25 1.18 -4.24 2.71
CA LEU A 25 2.39 -5.07 2.65
C LEU A 25 3.29 -4.76 1.43
N PRO A 26 2.77 -4.65 0.19
CA PRO A 26 3.60 -4.32 -0.96
C PRO A 26 4.33 -2.97 -0.84
N ILE A 27 3.70 -2.00 -0.14
CA ILE A 27 4.26 -0.66 0.06
C ILE A 27 5.55 -0.72 0.88
N PHE A 28 5.63 -1.67 1.82
CA PHE A 28 6.78 -1.85 2.70
C PHE A 28 7.70 -2.99 2.27
N ALA A 29 7.36 -3.74 1.22
CA ALA A 29 8.17 -4.85 0.71
C ALA A 29 9.62 -4.44 0.35
N PRO A 30 9.91 -3.25 -0.22
CA PRO A 30 11.29 -2.87 -0.51
C PRO A 30 12.17 -2.69 0.71
N LEU A 31 11.61 -2.57 1.93
CA LEU A 31 12.44 -2.51 3.15
C LEU A 31 13.28 -3.78 3.31
N ASP A 32 12.79 -4.92 2.84
CA ASP A 32 13.51 -6.20 2.88
C ASP A 32 14.75 -6.20 1.98
N LEU A 33 14.79 -5.32 0.98
CA LEU A 33 15.92 -5.19 0.05
C LEU A 33 16.81 -3.99 0.41
N LEU A 34 16.18 -2.88 0.81
CA LEU A 34 16.85 -1.63 1.13
C LEU A 34 17.69 -1.76 2.39
N LEU A 35 17.15 -2.35 3.47
CA LEU A 35 17.84 -2.43 4.74
C LEU A 35 19.13 -3.27 4.65
N PRO A 36 19.11 -4.48 4.04
CA PRO A 36 20.35 -5.23 3.81
C PRO A 36 21.35 -4.50 2.91
N ALA A 37 20.88 -3.77 1.90
CA ALA A 37 21.76 -2.97 1.04
C ALA A 37 22.45 -1.81 1.81
N LEU A 38 21.87 -1.37 2.93
CA LEU A 38 22.46 -0.40 3.86
C LEU A 38 23.26 -1.06 5.00
N GLY A 39 23.46 -2.38 4.97
CA GLY A 39 24.18 -3.13 5.99
C GLY A 39 23.36 -3.51 7.24
N TYR A 40 22.07 -3.18 7.27
CA TYR A 40 21.17 -3.56 8.36
C TYR A 40 20.44 -4.86 8.04
N HIS A 41 20.50 -5.83 8.94
CA HIS A 41 19.79 -7.10 8.80
C HIS A 41 18.53 -7.05 9.68
N PRO A 42 17.37 -6.67 9.12
CA PRO A 42 16.16 -6.58 9.91
C PRO A 42 15.73 -7.95 10.42
N PRO A 43 15.01 -8.00 11.56
CA PRO A 43 14.35 -9.22 11.99
C PRO A 43 13.40 -9.69 10.87
N VAL A 44 13.33 -11.01 10.69
CA VAL A 44 12.46 -11.64 9.70
C VAL A 44 11.06 -11.07 9.84
N ARG A 45 10.48 -10.57 8.73
CA ARG A 45 9.12 -10.02 8.65
C ARG A 45 8.93 -8.62 9.28
N LEU A 46 9.97 -7.79 9.36
CA LEU A 46 9.85 -6.40 9.81
C LEU A 46 8.76 -5.61 9.05
N GLN A 47 8.57 -5.87 7.75
CA GLN A 47 7.55 -5.18 6.96
C GLN A 47 6.12 -5.40 7.48
N TYR A 48 5.84 -6.53 8.12
CA TYR A 48 4.53 -6.82 8.72
C TYR A 48 4.30 -5.97 9.98
N VAL A 49 5.35 -5.78 10.79
CA VAL A 49 5.31 -4.92 11.98
C VAL A 49 5.09 -3.47 11.56
N VAL A 50 5.83 -3.00 10.55
CA VAL A 50 5.68 -1.64 10.01
C VAL A 50 4.29 -1.43 9.41
N ALA A 51 3.81 -2.38 8.59
CA ALA A 51 2.46 -2.32 8.02
C ALA A 51 1.37 -2.32 9.11
N GLY A 52 1.56 -3.13 10.17
CA GLY A 52 0.64 -3.17 11.32
C GLY A 52 0.62 -1.85 12.09
N ALA A 53 1.80 -1.27 12.37
CA ALA A 53 1.92 0.00 13.06
C ALA A 53 1.29 1.16 12.25
N VAL A 54 1.60 1.24 10.95
CA VAL A 54 1.00 2.23 10.04
C VAL A 54 -0.51 2.02 9.93
N GLY A 55 -0.94 0.78 9.83
CA GLY A 55 -2.36 0.46 9.75
C GLY A 55 -3.13 0.87 11.01
N ALA A 56 -2.56 0.59 12.19
CA ALA A 56 -3.11 1.02 13.48
C ALA A 56 -3.14 2.54 13.62
N LEU A 57 -2.07 3.23 13.20
CA LEU A 57 -2.01 4.69 13.21
C LEU A 57 -3.09 5.31 12.31
N LEU A 58 -3.28 4.79 11.10
CA LEU A 58 -4.31 5.28 10.17
C LEU A 58 -5.72 5.04 10.72
N LEU A 59 -5.94 3.91 11.36
CA LEU A 59 -7.19 3.57 12.06
C LEU A 59 -7.47 4.49 13.24
N TRP A 60 -6.43 4.87 13.98
CA TRP A 60 -6.55 5.80 15.09
C TRP A 60 -6.90 7.20 14.62
N LEU A 61 -6.32 7.63 13.48
CA LEU A 61 -6.55 8.95 12.92
C LEU A 61 -7.89 9.06 12.18
N ARG A 62 -8.38 8.00 11.55
CA ARG A 62 -9.64 8.02 10.79
C ARG A 62 -10.38 6.68 10.81
N PRO A 63 -11.73 6.71 10.80
CA PRO A 63 -12.52 5.50 10.65
C PRO A 63 -12.23 4.83 9.30
N LEU A 64 -12.03 3.51 9.33
CA LEU A 64 -11.83 2.70 8.14
C LEU A 64 -13.08 2.75 7.26
N ARG A 65 -12.95 3.34 6.07
CA ARG A 65 -13.99 3.33 5.04
C ARG A 65 -13.53 2.40 3.92
N LEU A 66 -14.45 1.67 3.30
CA LEU A 66 -14.13 0.80 2.15
C LEU A 66 -13.36 1.54 1.05
N ARG A 67 -13.67 2.84 0.85
CA ARG A 67 -12.94 3.72 -0.08
C ARG A 67 -11.46 3.87 0.25
N LEU A 68 -11.09 3.91 1.54
CA LEU A 68 -9.69 3.98 1.95
C LEU A 68 -8.98 2.67 1.65
N VAL A 69 -9.64 1.53 1.93
CA VAL A 69 -9.10 0.20 1.62
C VAL A 69 -8.81 0.06 0.14
N VAL A 70 -9.77 0.41 -0.72
CA VAL A 70 -9.59 0.39 -2.18
C VAL A 70 -8.41 1.26 -2.61
N ARG A 71 -8.25 2.46 -2.04
CA ARG A 71 -7.13 3.35 -2.36
C ARG A 71 -5.78 2.75 -1.96
N VAL A 72 -5.68 2.19 -0.76
CA VAL A 72 -4.46 1.52 -0.32
C VAL A 72 -4.15 0.32 -1.20
N TRP A 73 -5.17 -0.43 -1.63
CA TRP A 73 -5.01 -1.49 -2.61
C TRP A 73 -4.48 -1.00 -3.95
N ILE A 74 -4.99 0.12 -4.48
CA ILE A 74 -4.46 0.71 -5.72
C ILE A 74 -2.97 1.01 -5.55
N VAL A 75 -2.58 1.67 -4.44
CA VAL A 75 -1.17 1.97 -4.17
C VAL A 75 -0.34 0.69 -4.07
N GLY A 76 -0.81 -0.30 -3.31
CA GLY A 76 -0.13 -1.59 -3.15
C GLY A 76 0.01 -2.36 -4.47
N LEU A 77 -1.00 -2.35 -5.34
CA LEU A 77 -0.95 -2.98 -6.66
C LEU A 77 0.01 -2.25 -7.60
N THR A 78 -0.08 -0.92 -7.67
CA THR A 78 0.85 -0.10 -8.45
C THR A 78 2.29 -0.35 -8.00
N MET A 79 2.50 -0.41 -6.68
CA MET A 79 3.78 -0.75 -6.07
C MET A 79 4.28 -2.13 -6.52
N SER A 80 3.47 -3.18 -6.37
CA SER A 80 3.84 -4.54 -6.80
C SER A 80 4.22 -4.62 -8.26
N VAL A 81 3.39 -4.04 -9.15
CA VAL A 81 3.60 -4.11 -10.59
C VAL A 81 4.87 -3.36 -11.01
N LEU A 82 5.02 -2.11 -10.58
CA LEU A 82 6.15 -1.28 -10.99
C LEU A 82 7.44 -1.75 -10.36
N ALA A 83 7.44 -2.07 -9.07
CA ALA A 83 8.65 -2.56 -8.42
C ALA A 83 9.09 -3.88 -9.06
N THR A 84 8.20 -4.87 -9.21
CA THR A 84 8.57 -6.15 -9.85
C THR A 84 9.14 -5.92 -11.25
N THR A 85 8.49 -5.08 -12.05
CA THR A 85 8.95 -4.75 -13.41
C THR A 85 10.33 -4.10 -13.38
N LEU A 86 10.50 -3.02 -12.62
CA LEU A 86 11.74 -2.25 -12.61
C LEU A 86 12.90 -3.02 -11.99
N PHE A 87 12.67 -3.83 -10.96
CA PHE A 87 13.70 -4.71 -10.39
C PHE A 87 14.15 -5.79 -11.37
N ILE A 88 13.26 -6.30 -12.23
CA ILE A 88 13.63 -7.29 -13.27
C ILE A 88 14.47 -6.63 -14.37
N PHE A 89 14.10 -5.43 -14.81
CA PHE A 89 14.77 -4.78 -15.95
C PHE A 89 16.07 -4.05 -15.59
N PHE A 90 16.21 -3.56 -14.36
CA PHE A 90 17.35 -2.71 -13.96
C PHE A 90 18.31 -3.36 -12.95
N ASP A 91 18.08 -4.63 -12.56
CA ASP A 91 18.89 -5.40 -11.60
C ASP A 91 19.35 -4.58 -10.38
N LEU A 92 18.38 -4.00 -9.67
CA LEU A 92 18.63 -3.06 -8.56
C LEU A 92 19.11 -3.74 -7.26
N ARG A 93 19.55 -5.00 -7.34
CA ARG A 93 19.98 -5.79 -6.17
C ARG A 93 21.33 -5.27 -5.69
N GLY A 94 21.31 -4.45 -4.64
CA GLY A 94 22.50 -3.83 -4.05
C GLY A 94 22.72 -2.37 -4.42
N ASP A 95 21.76 -1.72 -5.08
CA ASP A 95 21.73 -0.27 -5.29
C ASP A 95 20.65 0.38 -4.40
N PRO A 96 20.99 0.88 -3.20
CA PRO A 96 20.03 1.51 -2.30
C PRO A 96 19.30 2.70 -2.92
N LEU A 97 19.98 3.48 -3.76
CA LEU A 97 19.40 4.68 -4.38
C LEU A 97 18.40 4.28 -5.46
N GLY A 98 18.73 3.28 -6.28
CA GLY A 98 17.80 2.69 -7.26
C GLY A 98 16.55 2.10 -6.59
N ILE A 99 16.72 1.38 -5.48
CA ILE A 99 15.61 0.83 -4.69
C ILE A 99 14.70 1.95 -4.17
N LEU A 100 15.28 3.02 -3.60
CA LEU A 100 14.54 4.18 -3.11
C LEU A 100 13.81 4.94 -4.22
N ALA A 101 14.45 5.10 -5.38
CA ALA A 101 13.85 5.77 -6.54
C ALA A 101 12.64 4.98 -7.05
N VAL A 102 12.78 3.67 -7.24
CA VAL A 102 11.67 2.79 -7.64
C VAL A 102 10.54 2.83 -6.62
N TRP A 103 10.87 2.76 -5.33
CA TRP A 103 9.87 2.85 -4.27
C TRP A 103 9.11 4.18 -4.32
N GLY A 104 9.82 5.30 -4.37
CA GLY A 104 9.23 6.63 -4.43
C GLY A 104 8.36 6.84 -5.66
N VAL A 105 8.83 6.44 -6.85
CA VAL A 105 8.06 6.51 -8.10
C VAL A 105 6.79 5.68 -8.02
N SER A 106 6.90 4.45 -7.51
CA SER A 106 5.77 3.52 -7.50
C SER A 106 4.70 3.92 -6.48
N VAL A 107 5.11 4.34 -5.28
CA VAL A 107 4.19 4.89 -4.27
C VAL A 107 3.59 6.20 -4.75
N GLY A 108 4.38 7.10 -5.32
CA GLY A 108 3.92 8.39 -5.84
C GLY A 108 2.87 8.22 -6.95
N LEU A 109 3.12 7.34 -7.91
CA LEU A 109 2.16 7.03 -8.97
C LEU A 109 0.90 6.36 -8.42
N GLY A 110 1.06 5.41 -7.50
CA GLY A 110 -0.09 4.77 -6.83
C GLY A 110 -0.96 5.79 -6.08
N LEU A 111 -0.34 6.74 -5.38
CA LEU A 111 -1.04 7.82 -4.68
C LEU A 111 -1.77 8.75 -5.66
N ALA A 112 -1.13 9.12 -6.78
CA ALA A 112 -1.75 9.92 -7.82
C ALA A 112 -3.00 9.22 -8.40
N LEU A 113 -2.89 7.91 -8.70
CA LEU A 113 -4.01 7.09 -9.17
C LEU A 113 -5.12 6.94 -8.13
N ALA A 114 -4.77 6.92 -6.84
CA ALA A 114 -5.74 6.87 -5.75
C ALA A 114 -6.35 8.24 -5.37
N TYR A 115 -5.87 9.34 -5.96
CA TYR A 115 -6.25 10.70 -5.57
C TYR A 115 -7.50 11.20 -6.32
N PRO A 116 -8.64 11.44 -5.63
CA PRO A 116 -9.91 11.76 -6.29
C PRO A 116 -9.94 13.05 -7.12
N PRO A 117 -9.29 14.16 -6.70
CA PRO A 117 -9.29 15.37 -7.50
C PRO A 117 -8.68 15.20 -8.89
N LEU A 118 -7.67 14.33 -9.05
CA LEU A 118 -7.07 14.04 -10.35
C LEU A 118 -8.07 13.34 -11.28
N TRP A 119 -8.81 12.35 -10.78
CA TRP A 119 -9.86 11.68 -11.54
C TRP A 119 -10.98 12.63 -11.95
N LYS A 120 -11.44 13.48 -11.03
CA LYS A 120 -12.48 14.47 -11.33
C LYS A 120 -12.01 15.49 -12.39
N ALA A 121 -10.75 15.90 -12.33
CA ALA A 121 -10.18 16.80 -13.32
C ALA A 121 -10.03 16.12 -14.70
N ALA A 122 -9.61 14.85 -14.74
CA ALA A 122 -9.53 14.08 -15.97
C ALA A 122 -10.92 13.84 -16.59
N GLU A 123 -11.90 13.46 -15.78
CA GLU A 123 -13.29 13.27 -16.20
C GLU A 123 -13.92 14.56 -16.72
N ALA A 124 -13.63 15.69 -16.07
CA ALA A 124 -14.10 17.00 -16.53
C ALA A 124 -13.53 17.38 -17.91
N ARG A 125 -12.29 16.97 -18.23
CA ARG A 125 -11.71 17.20 -19.56
C ARG A 125 -12.36 16.33 -20.64
N LEU A 126 -12.67 15.07 -20.31
CA LEU A 126 -13.29 14.11 -21.23
C LEU A 126 -14.76 14.39 -21.55
N ARG A 127 -15.45 15.22 -20.75
CA ARG A 127 -16.85 15.62 -20.96
C ARG A 127 -17.02 16.89 -21.82
N VAL A 128 -15.91 17.54 -22.18
CA VAL A 128 -15.90 18.81 -22.93
C VAL A 128 -15.64 18.57 -24.42
N GLU A 129 -15.40 17.31 -24.82
CA GLU A 129 -15.43 16.82 -26.21
C GLU A 129 -16.77 16.13 -26.50
#